data_AF-A0A9D9WYZ2-F1
#
_entry.id   AF-A0A9D9WYZ2-F1
#
_cell.length_a   1.000
_cell.length_b   1.000
_cell.length_c   1.000
_cell.angle_alpha   90.00
_cell.angle_beta   90.00
_cell.angle_gamma   90.00
#
_symmetry.space_group_name_H-M   'P 1'
#
loop_
_entity.id
_entity.type
_entity.pdbx_description
1 polymer ?
#
loop_
_entity_poly.entity_id
_entity_poly.type
_entity_poly.pdbx_seq_one_letter_code
_entity_poly.pdbx_strand_id
1 'polypeptide(L)' 'MTPEFETLRDDPDVQSERGPGGTLVFLDGEQYCVVGPDFISVEESDCYAFGATREEAFANYAMKKGSSS' A
#
# COMPACT_ATOMS: atom_id res chain seq x y z
N MET A 1 -12.48 4.12 -1.73
CA MET A 1 -11.24 4.72 -2.24
C MET A 1 -11.16 6.13 -1.70
N THR A 2 -10.08 6.43 -0.98
CA THR A 2 -9.85 7.70 -0.28
C THR A 2 -9.12 8.72 -1.18
N PRO A 3 -9.22 10.03 -0.92
CA PRO A 3 -8.52 11.05 -1.69
C PRO A 3 -6.99 10.88 -1.62
N GLU A 4 -6.48 10.47 -0.46
CA GLU A 4 -5.04 10.24 -0.23
C GLU A 4 -4.51 9.09 -1.08
N PHE A 5 -5.29 8.00 -1.20
CA PHE A 5 -4.95 6.90 -2.09
C PHE A 5 -4.95 7.33 -3.56
N GLU A 6 -5.93 8.15 -3.98
CA GLU A 6 -5.96 8.68 -5.35
C GLU A 6 -4.80 9.63 -5.62
N THR A 7 -4.42 10.44 -4.64
CA THR A 7 -3.25 11.32 -4.75
C THR A 7 -2.00 10.50 -4.99
N LEU A 8 -1.74 9.46 -4.18
CA LEU A 8 -0.60 8.54 -4.37
C LEU A 8 -0.62 7.81 -5.72
N ARG A 9 -1.80 7.48 -6.24
CA ARG A 9 -1.98 6.82 -7.55
C ARG A 9 -1.58 7.74 -8.71
N ASP A 10 -1.98 9.01 -8.62
CA ASP A 10 -1.82 10.00 -9.68
C ASP A 10 -0.54 10.85 -9.50
N ASP A 11 0.20 10.62 -8.41
CA ASP A 11 1.45 11.31 -8.10
C ASP A 11 2.55 10.91 -9.11
N PRO A 12 3.10 11.85 -9.88
CA PRO A 12 4.13 11.56 -10.87
C PRO A 12 5.52 11.31 -10.27
N ASP A 13 5.76 11.76 -9.04
CA ASP A 13 7.00 11.54 -8.30
C ASP A 13 7.02 10.15 -7.65
N VAL A 14 5.85 9.66 -7.23
CA VAL A 14 5.67 8.29 -6.72
C VAL A 14 5.43 7.32 -7.87
N GLN A 15 6.48 6.59 -8.27
CA GLN A 15 6.34 5.50 -9.23
C GLN A 15 5.60 4.30 -8.59
N SER A 16 4.26 4.37 -8.60
CA SER A 16 3.39 3.32 -8.10
C SER A 16 2.89 2.38 -9.20
N GLU A 17 2.79 1.09 -8.87
CA GLU A 17 2.22 0.04 -9.69
C GLU A 17 0.92 -0.49 -9.05
N ARG A 18 -0.03 -0.95 -9.87
CA ARG A 18 -1.27 -1.56 -9.36
C ARG A 18 -1.03 -3.01 -8.95
N GLY A 19 -1.42 -3.33 -7.73
CA GLY A 19 -1.40 -4.68 -7.17
C GLY A 19 -2.77 -5.37 -7.14
N PRO A 20 -2.83 -6.61 -6.63
CA PRO A 20 -4.06 -7.37 -6.47
C PRO A 20 -5.06 -6.68 -5.54
N GLY A 21 -6.36 -6.84 -5.81
CA GLY A 21 -7.41 -6.27 -4.97
C GLY A 21 -7.50 -4.74 -5.00
N GLY A 22 -6.87 -4.10 -6.00
CA GLY A 22 -6.89 -2.64 -6.16
C GLY A 22 -5.93 -1.90 -5.24
N THR A 23 -4.91 -2.57 -4.71
CA THR A 23 -3.82 -1.95 -3.95
C THR A 23 -2.86 -1.21 -4.88
N LEU A 24 -2.05 -0.31 -4.32
CA LEU A 24 -0.88 0.25 -4.98
C LEU A 24 0.38 -0.28 -4.30
N VAL A 25 1.45 -0.45 -5.06
CA VAL A 25 2.78 -0.74 -4.56
C VAL A 25 3.78 0.25 -5.13
N PHE A 26 4.64 0.81 -4.29
CA PHE A 26 5.70 1.73 -4.71
C PHE A 26 6.94 1.54 -3.85
N LEU A 27 8.08 2.01 -4.34
CA LEU A 27 9.32 2.01 -3.58
C LEU A 27 9.37 3.25 -2.69
N ASP A 28 9.47 3.04 -1.38
CA ASP A 28 9.66 4.07 -0.37
C ASP A 28 11.06 3.91 0.25
N GLY A 29 12.00 4.72 -0.25
CA GLY A 29 13.43 4.58 0.10
C GLY A 29 14.01 3.25 -0.37
N GLU A 30 14.33 2.36 0.57
CA GLU A 30 14.91 1.03 0.32
C GLU A 30 13.89 -0.12 0.42
N GLN A 31 12.63 0.19 0.76
CA GLN A 31 11.59 -0.81 0.98
C GLN A 31 10.40 -0.60 0.04
N TYR A 32 9.64 -1.66 -0.21
CA TYR A 32 8.38 -1.58 -0.92
C TYR A 32 7.25 -1.29 0.06
N CYS A 33 6.43 -0.31 -0.26
CA CYS A 33 5.20 0.03 0.45
C CYS A 33 4.00 -0.41 -0.38
N VAL A 34 3.07 -1.14 0.23
CA VAL A 34 1.78 -1.50 -0.33
C VAL A 34 0.71 -0.75 0.43
N VAL A 35 -0.17 -0.05 -0.28
CA VAL A 35 -1.33 0.64 0.28
C VAL A 35 -2.62 0.11 -0.34
N GLY A 36 -3.65 -0.04 0.47
CA GLY A 36 -4.99 -0.45 0.05
C GLY A 36 -5.88 0.73 -0.33
N PRO A 37 -6.99 0.48 -1.04
CA PRO A 37 -7.91 1.53 -1.50
C PRO A 37 -8.52 2.36 -0.35
N ASP A 38 -8.53 1.84 0.87
CA ASP A 38 -9.04 2.51 2.07
C ASP A 38 -7.94 3.18 2.92
N PHE A 39 -6.75 3.37 2.33
CA PHE A 39 -5.62 4.03 2.97
C PHE A 39 -5.84 5.55 3.11
N ILE A 40 -5.80 6.09 4.33
CA ILE A 40 -5.91 7.53 4.61
C ILE A 40 -4.51 8.08 4.89
N SER A 41 -3.87 7.56 5.94
CA SER A 41 -2.51 7.91 6.33
C SER A 41 -1.92 6.78 7.16
N VAL A 42 -0.59 6.74 7.29
CA VAL A 42 0.10 5.72 8.11
C VAL A 42 -0.28 5.78 9.60
N GLU A 43 -0.72 6.95 10.08
CA GLU A 43 -1.15 7.15 11.46
C GLU A 43 -2.63 6.78 11.69
N GLU A 44 -3.47 6.86 10.64
CA GLU A 44 -4.93 6.71 10.76
C GLU A 44 -5.48 5.41 10.17
N SER A 45 -4.72 4.74 9.29
CA SER A 45 -5.20 3.55 8.58
C SER A 45 -4.21 2.40 8.71
N ASP A 46 -4.71 1.22 9.01
CA ASP A 46 -3.95 -0.04 8.93
C ASP A 46 -3.92 -0.63 7.52
N CYS A 47 -4.45 0.08 6.52
CA CYS A 47 -4.50 -0.36 5.12
C CYS A 47 -3.18 -0.15 4.38
N TYR A 48 -2.05 -0.43 5.03
CA TYR A 48 -0.74 -0.43 4.39
C TYR A 48 0.19 -1.47 5.01
N ALA A 49 1.23 -1.86 4.27
CA ALA A 49 2.32 -2.69 4.77
C ALA A 49 3.63 -2.43 4.02
N PHE A 50 4.74 -2.65 4.70
CA PHE A 50 6.08 -2.57 4.13
C PHE A 50 6.69 -3.95 3.94
N GLY A 51 7.65 -4.07 3.02
CA GLY A 51 8.48 -5.25 2.83
C GLY A 51 9.76 -4.94 2.08
N ALA A 52 10.79 -5.77 2.27
CA ALA A 52 12.05 -5.68 1.53
C ALA A 52 11.88 -6.00 0.03
N THR A 53 10.82 -6.73 -0.33
CA THR A 53 10.44 -7.01 -1.72
C THR A 53 8.95 -6.73 -1.94
N ARG A 54 8.54 -6.57 -3.20
CA ARG A 54 7.12 -6.44 -3.57
C ARG A 54 6.28 -7.61 -3.02
N GLU A 55 6.80 -8.83 -3.15
CA GLU A 55 6.13 -10.04 -2.66
C GLU A 55 5.97 -10.02 -1.13
N GLU A 56 7.01 -9.61 -0.40
CA GLU A 56 6.96 -9.49 1.05
C GLU A 56 5.96 -8.41 1.50
N ALA A 57 5.95 -7.26 0.83
CA ALA A 57 5.02 -6.18 1.14
C ALA A 57 3.56 -6.61 0.93
N PHE A 58 3.26 -7.34 -0.16
CA PHE A 58 1.93 -7.91 -0.39
C PHE A 58 1.56 -8.99 0.63
N ALA A 59 2.50 -9.87 0.99
CA ALA A 59 2.26 -10.89 2.00
C ALA A 59 1.94 -10.25 3.37
N ASN A 60 2.69 -9.24 3.77
CA ASN A 60 2.47 -8.50 5.01
C ASN A 60 1.12 -7.77 4.99
N TYR A 61 0.76 -7.15 3.85
CA TYR A 61 -0.55 -6.51 3.68
C TYR A 61 -1.70 -7.52 3.80
N ALA A 62 -1.57 -8.68 3.15
CA ALA A 62 -2.57 -9.74 3.23
C ALA A 62 -2.72 -10.31 4.65
N MET A 63 -1.62 -10.47 5.38
CA MET A 63 -1.63 -10.89 6.79
C MET A 63 -2.33 -9.88 7.69
N LYS A 64 -2.06 -8.57 7.51
CA LYS A 64 -2.76 -7.51 8.24
C LYS A 64 -4.26 -7.56 7.99
N LYS A 65 -4.67 -7.66 6.71
CA LYS A 65 -6.09 -7.71 6.34
C LYS A 65 -6.79 -8.98 6.83
N GLY A 66 -6.10 -10.11 6.83
CA GLY A 66 -6.62 -11.40 7.30
C GLY A 66 -6.71 -11.53 8.83
N SER A 67 -6.07 -10.64 9.58
CA SER A 67 -6.11 -10.64 11.05
C SER A 67 -7.38 -9.99 11.63
N SER A 68 -8.29 -9.51 10.77
CA SER A 68 -9.58 -8.91 11.17
C SER A 68 -10.79 -9.83 10.96
N SER A 69 -10.60 -11.15 10.83
CA SER A 69 -11.70 -12.14 10.84
C SER A 69 -12.02 -12.69 12.22
#